data_AF-A0A5R2N3G0-F1
#
_entry.id   AF-A0A5R2N3G0-F1
#
_cell.length_a   1.000
_cell.length_b   1.000
_cell.length_c   1.000
_cell.angle_alpha   90.00
_cell.angle_beta   90.00
_cell.angle_gamma   90.00
#
_symmetry.space_group_name_H-M   'P 1'
#
loop_
_entity.id
_entity.type
_entity.pdbx_description
1 polymer ?
#
loop_
_entity_poly.entity_id
_entity_poly.type
_entity_poly.pdbx_seq_one_letter_code
_entity_poly.pdbx_strand_id
1 'polypeptide(L)'
;MSKEELEQTAEDFRKDLGLKKSDPLDPFYLVVDSVMVERLRDTSCITGKAKNTLAGPSRGEWSAMSVPLNSDQDRWVVFLNDYHTVERQRVTLLEEYWHILAGHKLTKIAKIAGC
;
A
#
# COMPACT_ATOMS: atom_id res chain seq x y z
N MET A 1 7.07 9.47 -16.14
CA MET A 1 8.02 8.39 -16.44
C MET A 1 7.60 7.70 -17.72
N SER A 2 8.55 7.40 -18.60
CA SER A 2 8.33 6.53 -19.75
C SER A 2 8.21 5.07 -19.30
N LYS A 3 7.70 4.20 -20.17
CA LYS A 3 7.57 2.76 -19.88
C LYS A 3 8.94 2.12 -19.56
N GLU A 4 9.97 2.52 -20.30
CA GLU A 4 11.34 2.01 -20.16
C GLU A 4 11.96 2.42 -18.81
N GLU A 5 11.69 3.65 -18.34
CA GLU A 5 12.14 4.10 -17.01
C GLU A 5 11.50 3.30 -15.87
N LEU A 6 10.22 2.95 -16.00
CA LEU A 6 9.50 2.14 -15.01
C LEU A 6 10.02 0.70 -14.97
N GLU A 7 10.27 0.10 -16.14
CA GLU A 7 10.85 -1.24 -16.24
C GLU A 7 12.27 -1.28 -15.67
N GLN A 8 13.09 -0.26 -15.95
CA GLN A 8 14.44 -0.15 -15.39
C GLN A 8 14.41 0.00 -13.87
N THR A 9 13.53 0.86 -13.34
CA THR A 9 13.35 1.05 -11.89
C THR A 9 12.92 -0.25 -11.21
N ALA A 10 12.03 -1.01 -11.84
CA ALA A 10 11.60 -2.31 -11.32
C ALA A 10 12.73 -3.35 -11.34
N GLU A 11 13.58 -3.36 -12.36
CA GLU A 11 14.75 -4.24 -12.41
C GLU A 11 15.80 -3.87 -11.35
N ASP A 12 16.06 -2.58 -11.16
CA ASP A 12 17.03 -2.11 -10.17
C ASP A 12 16.55 -2.37 -8.74
N PHE A 13 15.25 -2.18 -8.46
CA PHE A 13 14.65 -2.56 -7.17
C PHE A 13 14.84 -4.06 -6.86
N ARG A 14 14.73 -4.93 -7.87
CA ARG A 14 14.97 -6.37 -7.68
C ARG A 14 16.44 -6.67 -7.39
N LYS A 15 17.37 -5.96 -8.03
CA LYS A 15 18.81 -6.08 -7.75
C LYS A 15 19.14 -5.65 -6.32
N ASP A 16 18.54 -4.55 -5.86
CA ASP A 16 18.73 -4.04 -4.49
C ASP A 16 18.28 -5.06 -3.43
N LEU A 17 17.21 -5.81 -3.74
CA LEU A 17 16.73 -6.92 -2.91
C LEU A 17 17.52 -8.22 -3.09
N GLY A 18 18.55 -8.24 -3.93
CA GLY A 18 19.35 -9.43 -4.24
C GLY A 18 18.60 -10.51 -5.02
N LEU A 19 17.47 -10.17 -5.64
CA LEU A 19 16.62 -11.10 -6.37
C LEU A 19 17.06 -11.24 -7.83
N LYS A 20 17.04 -12.46 -8.35
CA LYS A 20 17.21 -12.72 -9.78
C LYS A 20 15.94 -12.33 -10.55
N LYS A 21 16.06 -12.20 -11.87
CA LYS A 21 14.94 -11.81 -12.76
C LYS A 21 13.71 -12.72 -12.64
N SER A 22 13.89 -13.99 -12.32
CA SER A 22 12.83 -14.99 -12.17
C SER A 22 12.35 -15.22 -10.74
N ASP A 23 13.03 -14.66 -9.74
CA ASP A 23 12.71 -14.96 -8.35
C ASP A 23 11.37 -14.33 -7.95
N PRO A 24 10.54 -15.00 -7.14
CA PRO A 24 9.30 -14.39 -6.68
C PRO A 24 9.60 -13.18 -5.80
N LEU A 25 9.00 -12.04 -6.12
CA LEU A 25 8.97 -10.88 -5.23
C LEU A 25 7.70 -10.98 -4.39
N ASP A 26 7.86 -11.20 -3.09
CA ASP A 26 6.74 -11.19 -2.15
C ASP A 26 6.77 -9.90 -1.31
N PRO A 27 5.82 -8.97 -1.53
CA PRO A 27 5.78 -7.68 -0.85
C PRO A 27 5.66 -7.77 0.67
N PHE A 28 5.17 -8.90 1.20
CA PHE A 28 5.08 -9.11 2.64
C PHE A 28 6.44 -9.32 3.33
N TYR A 29 7.49 -9.68 2.59
CA TYR A 29 8.86 -9.78 3.12
C TYR A 29 9.68 -8.50 2.90
N LEU A 30 9.09 -7.49 2.27
CA LEU A 30 9.75 -6.21 2.09
C LEU A 30 9.57 -5.35 3.34
N VAL A 31 10.69 -4.90 3.89
CA VAL A 31 10.72 -3.90 4.96
C VAL A 31 11.08 -2.56 4.32
N VAL A 32 10.17 -1.60 4.44
CA VAL A 32 10.40 -0.22 4.00
C VAL A 32 10.39 0.62 5.27
N ASP A 33 11.54 1.18 5.65
CA ASP A 33 11.74 1.84 6.95
C ASP A 33 10.71 2.94 7.29
N SER A 34 10.20 3.62 6.27
CA SER A 34 9.20 4.70 6.39
C SER A 34 7.75 4.22 6.35
N VAL A 35 7.47 2.93 6.16
CA VAL A 35 6.13 2.40 5.92
C VAL A 35 5.75 1.32 6.92
N MET A 36 4.63 1.53 7.60
CA MET A 36 4.00 0.55 8.48
C MET A 36 2.81 -0.10 7.77
N VAL A 37 2.73 -1.43 7.76
CA VAL A 37 1.58 -2.14 7.18
C VAL A 37 0.65 -2.62 8.28
N GLU A 38 -0.59 -2.13 8.26
CA GLU A 38 -1.64 -2.46 9.23
C GLU A 38 -2.75 -3.24 8.53
N ARG A 39 -3.10 -4.42 9.05
CA ARG A 39 -4.17 -5.26 8.49
C ARG A 39 -5.50 -4.95 9.14
N LEU A 40 -6.59 -4.99 8.37
CA LEU A 40 -7.94 -4.74 8.91
C LEU A 40 -8.28 -5.64 10.11
N ARG A 41 -7.93 -6.94 10.06
CA ARG A 41 -8.21 -7.87 11.16
C ARG A 41 -7.38 -7.62 12.42
N ASP A 42 -6.17 -7.08 12.28
CA ASP A 42 -5.22 -6.98 13.38
C ASP A 42 -5.12 -5.57 13.97
N THR A 43 -5.59 -4.57 13.24
CA THR A 43 -5.44 -3.18 13.65
C THR A 43 -6.24 -2.84 14.91
N SER A 44 -5.65 -1.95 15.71
CA SER A 44 -6.29 -1.24 16.83
C SER A 44 -6.59 0.22 16.50
N CYS A 45 -6.24 0.69 15.30
CA CYS A 45 -6.31 2.09 14.90
C CYS A 45 -7.74 2.57 14.58
N ILE A 46 -8.70 1.66 14.41
CA ILE A 46 -10.08 1.99 14.06
C ILE A 46 -11.08 1.40 15.04
N THR A 47 -12.22 2.06 15.18
CA THR A 47 -13.31 1.59 16.05
C THR A 47 -13.91 0.28 15.54
N GLY A 48 -14.50 -0.52 16.45
CA GLY A 48 -15.19 -1.75 16.08
C GLY A 48 -16.33 -1.53 15.07
N LYS A 49 -17.02 -0.38 15.13
CA LYS A 49 -18.05 -0.01 14.14
C LYS A 49 -17.46 0.14 12.74
N ALA A 50 -16.37 0.91 12.61
CA ALA A 50 -15.70 1.11 11.33
C ALA A 50 -15.15 -0.22 10.78
N LYS A 51 -14.55 -1.04 11.65
CA LYS A 51 -14.05 -2.38 11.30
C LYS A 51 -15.16 -3.27 10.75
N ASN A 52 -16.33 -3.30 11.38
CA ASN A 52 -17.49 -4.08 10.93
C ASN A 52 -18.00 -3.62 9.54
N THR A 53 -18.03 -2.31 9.28
CA THR A 53 -18.42 -1.78 7.97
C THR A 53 -17.41 -2.17 6.89
N LEU A 54 -16.12 -1.97 7.16
CA LEU A 54 -15.04 -2.24 6.21
C LEU A 54 -14.86 -3.74 5.93
N ALA A 55 -15.07 -4.60 6.94
CA ALA A 55 -15.01 -6.06 6.82
C ALA A 55 -16.29 -6.68 6.25
N GLY A 56 -17.42 -5.99 6.34
CA GLY A 56 -18.73 -6.47 5.93
C GLY A 56 -19.21 -5.82 4.63
N PRO A 57 -20.19 -4.90 4.69
CA PRO A 57 -20.87 -4.37 3.52
C PRO A 57 -19.94 -3.66 2.52
N SER A 58 -18.83 -3.09 2.99
CA SER A 58 -17.88 -2.36 2.13
C SER A 58 -16.66 -3.20 1.74
N ARG A 59 -16.61 -4.50 2.08
CA ARG A 59 -15.42 -5.35 1.89
C ARG A 59 -14.89 -5.41 0.45
N GLY A 60 -15.76 -5.28 -0.54
CA GLY A 60 -15.39 -5.30 -1.96
C GLY A 60 -14.95 -3.95 -2.52
N GLU A 61 -15.21 -2.85 -1.80
CA GLU A 61 -15.11 -1.47 -2.29
C GLU A 61 -13.72 -0.86 -2.08
N TRP A 62 -12.83 -1.54 -1.36
CA TRP A 62 -11.49 -1.05 -1.05
C TRP A 62 -10.49 -2.20 -0.95
N SER A 63 -9.23 -1.94 -1.29
CA SER A 63 -8.14 -2.94 -1.28
C SER A 63 -7.04 -2.57 -0.29
N ALA A 64 -6.57 -1.33 -0.33
CA ALA A 64 -5.70 -0.75 0.68
C ALA A 64 -5.86 0.77 0.71
N MET A 65 -5.22 1.42 1.68
CA MET A 65 -5.13 2.87 1.79
C MET A 65 -3.78 3.27 2.39
N SER A 66 -3.04 4.13 1.69
CA SER A 66 -1.84 4.77 2.23
C SER A 66 -2.17 6.10 2.89
N VAL A 67 -1.77 6.26 4.16
CA VAL A 67 -2.03 7.47 4.95
C VAL A 67 -0.70 7.98 5.54
N PRO A 68 -0.35 9.27 5.33
CA PRO A 68 0.84 9.84 5.96
C PRO A 68 0.59 10.05 7.46
N LEU A 69 1.58 9.69 8.29
CA LEU A 69 1.52 9.80 9.75
C LEU A 69 2.04 11.15 10.28
N ASN A 70 2.55 12.01 9.41
CA ASN A 70 3.01 13.37 9.74
C ASN A 70 2.90 14.31 8.54
N SER A 71 3.02 15.62 8.82
CA SER A 71 2.96 16.69 7.82
C SER A 71 4.08 16.61 6.79
N ASP A 72 5.24 16.09 7.19
CA ASP A 72 6.43 16.00 6.37
C ASP A 72 6.36 14.80 5.40
N GLN A 73 5.34 13.94 5.56
CA GLN A 73 5.08 12.76 4.73
C GLN A 73 6.31 11.83 4.64
N ASP A 74 7.12 11.75 5.70
CA ASP A 74 8.28 10.86 5.78
C ASP A 74 7.93 9.51 6.42
N ARG A 75 6.74 9.39 7.04
CA ARG A 75 6.20 8.17 7.63
C ARG A 75 4.80 7.90 7.12
N TRP A 76 4.53 6.64 6.79
CA TRP A 76 3.29 6.20 6.16
C TRP A 76 2.73 4.97 6.87
N VAL A 77 1.41 4.86 6.89
CA VAL A 77 0.72 3.62 7.20
C VAL A 77 -0.02 3.14 5.95
N VAL A 78 0.23 1.91 5.53
CA VAL A 78 -0.55 1.21 4.53
C VAL A 78 -1.58 0.35 5.26
N PHE A 79 -2.83 0.74 5.17
CA PHE A 79 -3.94 0.00 5.73
C PHE A 79 -4.48 -1.00 4.71
N LEU A 80 -4.30 -2.30 4.96
CA LEU A 80 -4.55 -3.37 3.99
C LEU A 80 -5.85 -4.11 4.31
N ASN A 81 -6.67 -4.33 3.28
CA ASN A 81 -7.82 -5.22 3.35
C ASN A 81 -7.39 -6.68 3.20
N ASP A 82 -7.14 -7.33 4.33
CA ASP A 82 -6.71 -8.72 4.40
C ASP A 82 -7.85 -9.75 4.20
N TYR A 83 -9.03 -9.31 3.76
CA TYR A 83 -10.13 -10.20 3.33
C TYR A 83 -10.05 -10.58 1.85
N HIS A 84 -9.24 -9.90 1.04
CA HIS A 84 -9.00 -10.29 -0.35
C HIS A 84 -8.07 -11.51 -0.42
N THR A 85 -7.94 -12.14 -1.59
CA THR A 85 -6.99 -13.25 -1.76
C THR A 85 -5.55 -12.76 -1.57
N VAL A 86 -4.65 -13.67 -1.19
CA VAL A 86 -3.24 -13.34 -0.93
C VAL A 86 -2.58 -12.74 -2.17
N GLU A 87 -2.94 -13.21 -3.37
CA GLU A 87 -2.44 -12.70 -4.64
C GLU A 87 -2.83 -11.24 -4.84
N ARG A 88 -4.10 -10.89 -4.57
CA ARG A 88 -4.57 -9.51 -4.65
C ARG A 88 -3.90 -8.63 -3.60
N GLN A 89 -3.77 -9.12 -2.38
CA GLN A 89 -3.07 -8.38 -1.32
C GLN A 89 -1.61 -8.09 -1.68
N ARG A 90 -0.90 -9.05 -2.27
CA ARG A 90 0.49 -8.85 -2.74
C ARG A 90 0.56 -7.75 -3.78
N VAL A 91 -0.27 -7.82 -4.82
CA VAL A 91 -0.29 -6.80 -5.88
C VAL A 91 -0.59 -5.42 -5.29
N THR A 92 -1.65 -5.32 -4.47
CA THR A 92 -2.03 -4.06 -3.83
C THR A 92 -0.94 -3.51 -2.92
N LEU A 93 -0.31 -4.33 -2.07
CA LEU A 93 0.75 -3.85 -1.18
C LEU A 93 1.95 -3.31 -1.97
N LEU A 94 2.31 -3.98 -3.07
CA LEU A 94 3.39 -3.51 -3.94
C LEU A 94 3.01 -2.18 -4.62
N GLU A 95 1.77 -2.04 -5.08
CA GLU A 95 1.25 -0.79 -5.66
C GLU A 95 1.35 0.36 -4.66
N GLU A 96 0.94 0.14 -3.40
CA GLU A 96 1.04 1.16 -2.34
C GLU A 96 2.50 1.54 -2.03
N TYR A 97 3.43 0.57 -2.00
CA TYR A 97 4.86 0.88 -1.87
C TYR A 97 5.37 1.73 -3.02
N TRP A 98 4.98 1.42 -4.26
CA TRP A 98 5.34 2.27 -5.40
C TRP A 98 4.71 3.66 -5.31
N HIS A 99 3.47 3.78 -4.83
CA HIS A 99 2.84 5.07 -4.58
C HIS A 99 3.61 5.93 -3.58
N ILE A 100 4.17 5.31 -2.54
CA ILE A 100 4.97 6.00 -1.51
C ILE A 100 6.39 6.31 -2.03
N LEU A 101 7.08 5.32 -2.59
CA LEU A 101 8.49 5.41 -3.02
C LEU A 101 8.69 6.26 -4.28
N ALA A 102 7.77 6.24 -5.24
CA ALA A 102 7.89 7.01 -6.49
C ALA A 102 7.63 8.52 -6.31
N GLY A 103 7.33 8.97 -5.08
CA GLY A 103 7.28 10.38 -4.73
C GLY A 103 5.89 10.99 -4.83
N HIS A 104 5.38 11.38 -3.66
CA HIS A 104 4.71 12.66 -3.40
C HIS A 104 4.21 13.47 -4.62
N LYS A 105 3.08 13.04 -5.15
CA LYS A 105 1.84 13.85 -5.21
C LYS A 105 0.75 12.82 -5.39
N LEU A 106 0.16 12.37 -4.28
CA LEU A 106 -1.14 11.68 -4.33
C LEU A 106 -2.01 12.46 -5.31
N THR A 107 -2.32 11.82 -6.42
CA THR A 107 -3.42 12.20 -7.29
C THR A 107 -4.60 12.52 -6.37
N LYS A 108 -5.01 13.79 -6.37
CA LYS A 108 -6.19 14.35 -5.69
C LYS A 108 -7.22 13.26 -5.34
N ILE A 109 -7.28 12.82 -4.08
CA ILE A 109 -8.49 12.19 -3.54
C ILE A 109 -9.15 13.20 -2.61
N ALA A 110 -10.19 13.80 -3.19
CA ALA A 110 -11.38 14.41 -2.63
C ALA A 110 -11.34 14.90 -1.18
N LYS A 111 -11.24 16.23 -1.03
CA LYS A 111 -12.02 16.94 -0.02
C LYS A 111 -13.49 16.81 -0.44
N ILE A 112 -14.26 15.88 0.13
CA ILE A 112 -15.71 16.09 0.22
C ILE A 112 -15.90 17.10 1.36
N ALA A 113 -15.91 18.38 1.00
CA ALA A 113 -16.48 19.42 1.83
C ALA A 113 -17.73 19.94 1.13
N GLY A 114 -18.84 19.97 1.88
CA GLY A 114 -20.13 20.54 1.52
C GLY A 114 -21.19 19.44 1.40
N CYS A 115 -22.16 19.29 2.30
CA CYS A 115 -22.62 20.13 3.42
C CYS A 115 -23.02 19.22 4.59
#